data_AF-A0A0N7BKV6-F1
#
_entry.id   AF-A0A0N7BKV6-F1
#
_cell.length_a   1.000
_cell.length_b   1.000
_cell.length_c   1.000
_cell.angle_alpha   90.00
_cell.angle_beta   90.00
_cell.angle_gamma   90.00
#
_symmetry.space_group_name_H-M   'P 1'
#
loop_
_entity.id
_entity.type
_entity.pdbx_description
1 polymer ?
#
loop_
_entity_poly.entity_id
_entity_poly.type
_entity_poly.pdbx_seq_one_letter_code
_entity_poly.pdbx_strand_id
1 'polypeptide(L)'
;MIVKDKDGNIIADSSKGDDVSKIVEEKKEAGSDVNIKNKKGEVEKVENVDNGTIKVANGETISSKTENKVQASQPSGEKVEKVEDVKGTTASSEGSITIVKPSKEESSSKPESNKQEQPEESKPEEAPQPSQKPEENKQEKPAENQQQTKPVEKPKEVQYMDSMTQQLWSDFNAYRQSKGLNALKWSNKYAGWTKTHCEEMAKKNKGSYHTNYPEGGQVTGSNSNKNLTASGILQQFKNSPAHNNNILDKELTEGACDVYKSADGGYYFTIGFDY
;
A
#
# COMPACT_ATOMS: atom_id res chain seq x y z
N MET A 1 -18.97 -10.39 9.82
CA MET A 1 -19.27 -9.36 8.80
C MET A 1 -18.62 -9.83 7.53
N ILE A 2 -19.40 -9.90 6.44
CA ILE A 2 -18.95 -10.53 5.20
C ILE A 2 -19.02 -9.48 4.10
N VAL A 3 -17.92 -9.31 3.37
CA VAL A 3 -17.83 -8.40 2.23
C VAL A 3 -17.91 -9.23 0.97
N LYS A 4 -18.70 -8.76 0.01
CA LYS A 4 -18.83 -9.39 -1.28
C LYS A 4 -18.50 -8.43 -2.41
N ASP A 5 -17.91 -8.97 -3.48
CA ASP A 5 -17.78 -8.24 -4.73
C ASP A 5 -19.13 -8.15 -5.48
N LYS A 6 -19.12 -7.45 -6.61
CA LYS A 6 -20.28 -7.29 -7.50
C LYS A 6 -20.82 -8.62 -8.05
N ASP A 7 -19.99 -9.66 -8.09
CA ASP A 7 -20.33 -10.98 -8.60
C ASP A 7 -20.84 -11.91 -7.47
N GLY A 8 -20.91 -11.40 -6.23
CA GLY A 8 -21.44 -12.08 -5.06
C GLY A 8 -20.42 -12.98 -4.33
N ASN A 9 -19.16 -12.96 -4.75
CA ASN A 9 -18.08 -13.73 -4.13
C ASN A 9 -17.66 -13.09 -2.82
N ILE A 10 -17.37 -13.92 -1.82
CA ILE A 10 -16.84 -13.45 -0.54
C ILE A 10 -15.39 -13.02 -0.73
N ILE A 11 -15.11 -11.74 -0.49
CA ILE A 11 -13.76 -11.17 -0.59
C ILE A 11 -13.16 -10.82 0.77
N ALA A 12 -13.98 -10.76 1.82
CA ALA A 12 -13.54 -10.67 3.21
C ALA A 12 -14.58 -11.25 4.16
N ASP A 13 -14.15 -11.91 5.21
CA ASP A 13 -15.00 -12.43 6.26
C ASP A 13 -14.35 -12.21 7.64
N SER A 14 -14.91 -11.28 8.41
CA SER A 14 -14.40 -10.96 9.75
C SER A 14 -14.43 -12.16 10.70
N SER A 15 -15.28 -13.17 10.45
CA SER A 15 -15.31 -14.39 11.28
C SER A 15 -14.11 -15.29 11.04
N LYS A 16 -13.42 -15.11 9.91
CA LYS A 16 -12.17 -15.80 9.56
C LYS A 16 -10.92 -15.01 9.96
N GLY A 17 -11.10 -13.88 10.64
CA GLY A 17 -10.03 -12.98 11.04
C GLY A 17 -9.63 -11.95 9.97
N ASP A 18 -10.39 -11.84 8.88
CA ASP A 18 -10.10 -10.85 7.84
C ASP A 18 -10.38 -9.44 8.35
N ASP A 19 -9.47 -8.51 8.03
CA ASP A 19 -9.66 -7.09 8.29
C ASP A 19 -10.58 -6.49 7.22
N VAL A 20 -11.87 -6.58 7.51
CA VAL A 20 -12.94 -6.17 6.61
C VAL A 20 -12.83 -4.71 6.20
N SER A 21 -12.44 -3.79 7.08
CA SER A 21 -12.32 -2.38 6.70
C SER A 21 -11.19 -2.14 5.72
N LYS A 22 -10.04 -2.77 5.96
CA LYS A 22 -8.90 -2.67 5.04
C LYS A 22 -9.23 -3.19 3.65
N ILE A 23 -9.94 -4.31 3.55
CA ILE A 23 -10.29 -4.91 2.26
C ILE A 23 -11.34 -4.07 1.53
N VAL A 24 -12.28 -3.47 2.26
CA VAL A 24 -13.28 -2.56 1.68
C VAL A 24 -12.61 -1.27 1.19
N GLU A 25 -11.66 -0.72 1.94
CA GLU A 25 -10.86 0.45 1.56
C GLU A 25 -10.05 0.20 0.28
N GLU A 26 -9.31 -0.91 0.22
CA GLU A 26 -8.51 -1.31 -0.95
C GLU A 26 -9.37 -1.47 -2.22
N LYS A 27 -10.58 -2.04 -2.10
CA LYS A 27 -11.50 -2.19 -3.22
C LYS A 27 -12.13 -0.87 -3.65
N LYS A 28 -12.39 0.04 -2.70
CA LYS A 28 -12.91 1.38 -2.97
C LYS A 28 -11.86 2.24 -3.69
N GLU A 29 -10.60 2.17 -3.28
CA GLU A 29 -9.47 2.83 -3.96
C GLU A 29 -9.26 2.30 -5.37
N ALA A 30 -9.50 1.01 -5.60
CA ALA A 30 -9.52 0.40 -6.93
C ALA A 30 -10.75 0.77 -7.78
N GLY A 31 -11.62 1.68 -7.31
CA GLY A 31 -12.83 2.13 -8.01
C GLY A 31 -13.93 1.06 -8.10
N SER A 32 -13.86 0.01 -7.29
CA SER A 32 -14.85 -1.07 -7.29
C SER A 32 -16.04 -0.75 -6.37
N ASP A 33 -17.26 -1.08 -6.82
CA ASP A 33 -18.44 -1.08 -5.97
C ASP A 33 -18.40 -2.28 -5.02
N VAL A 34 -18.49 -2.01 -3.71
CA VAL A 34 -18.41 -3.02 -2.65
C VAL A 34 -19.71 -3.04 -1.86
N ASN A 35 -20.23 -4.24 -1.60
CA ASN A 35 -21.39 -4.47 -0.75
C ASN A 35 -20.98 -5.25 0.49
N ILE A 36 -21.56 -4.90 1.64
CA ILE A 36 -21.29 -5.54 2.92
C ILE A 36 -22.57 -6.16 3.44
N LYS A 37 -22.45 -7.38 3.97
CA LYS A 37 -23.50 -8.01 4.75
C LYS A 37 -23.27 -7.78 6.24
N ASN A 38 -24.17 -7.03 6.87
CA ASN A 38 -24.10 -6.70 8.29
C ASN A 38 -24.40 -7.95 9.16
N LYS A 39 -24.28 -7.83 10.50
CA LYS A 39 -24.54 -8.96 11.42
C LYS A 39 -26.01 -9.41 11.45
N LYS A 40 -26.95 -8.56 11.00
CA LYS A 40 -28.38 -8.89 10.86
C LYS A 40 -28.69 -9.59 9.52
N GLY A 41 -27.70 -9.66 8.62
CA GLY A 41 -27.81 -10.30 7.32
C GLY A 41 -28.32 -9.39 6.21
N GLU A 42 -28.41 -8.08 6.45
CA GLU A 42 -28.80 -7.09 5.44
C GLU A 42 -27.58 -6.71 4.59
N VAL A 43 -27.80 -6.52 3.30
CA VAL A 43 -26.75 -6.15 2.34
C VAL A 43 -26.81 -4.66 2.10
N GLU A 44 -25.71 -3.97 2.36
CA GLU A 44 -25.61 -2.52 2.27
C GLU A 44 -24.46 -2.12 1.35
N LYS A 45 -24.70 -1.08 0.53
CA LYS A 45 -23.67 -0.52 -0.34
C LYS A 45 -22.75 0.38 0.48
N VAL A 46 -21.45 0.21 0.29
CA VAL A 46 -20.45 1.04 0.96
C VAL A 46 -20.32 2.39 0.25
N GLU A 47 -20.47 3.48 0.98
CA GLU A 47 -20.29 4.84 0.48
C GLU A 47 -18.88 5.38 0.71
N ASN A 48 -18.31 5.15 1.89
CA ASN A 48 -16.97 5.64 2.21
C ASN A 48 -16.33 4.76 3.30
N VAL A 49 -15.00 4.75 3.37
CA VAL A 49 -14.23 4.17 4.47
C VAL A 49 -13.28 5.24 4.97
N ASP A 50 -13.35 5.56 6.26
CA ASP A 50 -12.49 6.54 6.91
C ASP A 50 -11.86 5.90 8.14
N ASN A 51 -10.54 5.72 8.10
CA ASN A 51 -9.72 5.29 9.24
C ASN A 51 -10.27 4.03 9.96
N GLY A 52 -10.64 3.01 9.18
CA GLY A 52 -11.21 1.75 9.70
C GLY A 52 -12.69 1.79 10.08
N THR A 53 -13.40 2.89 9.78
CA THR A 53 -14.85 3.01 9.93
C THR A 53 -15.50 3.04 8.56
N ILE A 54 -16.44 2.12 8.33
CA ILE A 54 -17.15 2.00 7.06
C ILE A 54 -18.46 2.76 7.16
N LYS A 55 -18.71 3.68 6.24
CA LYS A 55 -19.99 4.35 6.03
C LYS A 55 -20.75 3.66 4.91
N VAL A 56 -21.99 3.28 5.18
CA VAL A 56 -22.91 2.67 4.21
C VAL A 56 -24.00 3.66 3.80
N ALA A 57 -24.66 3.39 2.67
CA ALA A 57 -25.58 4.33 2.02
C ALA A 57 -26.83 4.74 2.82
N ASN A 58 -27.16 4.03 3.90
CA ASN A 58 -28.22 4.43 4.84
C ASN A 58 -27.72 5.42 5.92
N GLY A 59 -26.46 5.85 5.86
CA GLY A 59 -25.83 6.74 6.83
C GLY A 59 -25.32 6.03 8.09
N GLU A 60 -25.47 4.70 8.19
CA GLU A 60 -24.95 3.92 9.32
C GLU A 60 -23.41 3.80 9.22
N THR A 61 -22.74 3.90 10.37
CA THR A 61 -21.29 3.72 10.49
C THR A 61 -20.98 2.40 11.16
N ILE A 62 -20.24 1.54 10.46
CA ILE A 62 -19.82 0.23 10.93
C ILE A 62 -18.34 0.31 11.29
N SER A 63 -18.01 0.27 12.59
CA SER A 63 -16.62 0.22 13.04
C SER A 63 -16.13 -1.22 13.12
N SER A 64 -15.08 -1.55 12.37
CA SER A 64 -14.45 -2.88 12.40
C SER A 64 -13.40 -2.99 13.50
N LYS A 65 -13.75 -2.65 14.74
CA LYS A 65 -12.86 -2.96 15.87
C LYS A 65 -13.02 -4.45 16.16
N THR A 66 -12.08 -5.26 15.68
CA THR A 66 -11.92 -6.63 16.13
C THR A 66 -11.62 -6.59 17.62
N GLU A 67 -12.62 -6.89 18.46
CA GLU A 67 -12.38 -7.24 19.86
C GLU A 67 -11.48 -8.47 19.87
N ASN A 68 -10.20 -8.24 20.13
CA ASN A 68 -9.23 -9.30 20.27
C ASN A 68 -9.50 -10.01 21.61
N LYS A 69 -10.49 -10.90 21.62
CA LYS A 69 -10.73 -11.81 22.75
C LYS A 69 -9.65 -12.88 22.73
N VAL A 70 -8.53 -12.59 23.39
CA VAL A 70 -7.50 -13.58 23.71
C VAL A 70 -8.15 -14.65 24.59
N GLN A 71 -8.51 -15.79 24.02
CA GLN A 71 -8.88 -16.97 24.77
C GLN A 71 -7.58 -17.71 25.10
N ALA A 72 -7.10 -17.52 26.33
CA ALA A 72 -5.95 -18.23 26.87
C ALA A 72 -6.26 -19.73 26.94
N SER A 73 -5.62 -20.52 26.08
CA SER A 73 -5.52 -21.97 26.23
C SER A 73 -4.41 -22.28 27.22
N GLN A 74 -4.75 -22.80 28.39
CA GLN A 74 -3.78 -23.33 29.35
C GLN A 74 -3.07 -24.58 28.77
N PRO A 75 -1.78 -24.81 29.08
CA PRO A 75 -1.16 -26.11 28.84
C PRO A 75 -1.49 -27.05 30.01
N SER A 76 -2.21 -28.13 29.70
CA SER A 76 -2.31 -29.32 30.56
C SER A 76 -0.99 -30.08 30.49
N GLY A 77 -0.40 -30.36 31.65
CA GLY A 77 0.89 -30.99 31.78
C GLY A 77 0.89 -32.46 31.36
N GLU A 78 1.96 -32.88 30.69
CA GLU A 78 2.43 -34.26 30.73
C GLU A 78 3.97 -34.29 30.75
N LYS A 79 4.46 -35.26 31.50
CA LYS A 79 5.78 -35.43 32.10
C LYS A 79 6.82 -35.95 31.09
N VAL A 80 7.98 -35.30 30.97
CA VAL A 80 9.19 -35.96 30.44
C VAL A 80 10.43 -35.52 31.23
N GLU A 81 11.35 -36.48 31.31
CA GLU A 81 12.39 -36.74 32.28
C GLU A 81 13.68 -35.90 32.11
N LYS A 82 14.46 -35.90 33.20
CA LYS A 82 15.70 -35.18 33.53
C LYS A 82 16.84 -35.34 32.51
N VAL A 83 17.56 -34.24 32.21
CA VAL A 83 19.02 -34.24 31.94
C VAL A 83 19.65 -32.95 32.51
N GLU A 84 20.75 -33.09 33.23
CA GLU A 84 21.49 -32.05 33.96
C GLU A 84 22.49 -31.23 33.10
N ASP A 85 22.65 -29.97 33.51
CA ASP A 85 23.71 -28.94 33.39
C ASP A 85 24.86 -29.02 32.36
N VAL A 86 25.12 -27.86 31.69
CA VAL A 86 26.41 -27.11 31.76
C VAL A 86 26.23 -25.59 31.46
N LYS A 87 26.33 -24.77 32.52
CA LYS A 87 27.09 -23.50 32.75
C LYS A 87 27.57 -22.57 31.59
N GLY A 88 27.18 -21.28 31.71
CA GLY A 88 27.95 -20.06 31.35
C GLY A 88 27.49 -19.35 30.07
N THR A 89 26.99 -18.10 30.07
CA THR A 89 27.68 -16.84 30.44
C THR A 89 26.66 -15.69 30.54
N THR A 90 26.87 -14.77 31.49
CA THR A 90 26.06 -13.57 31.81
C THR A 90 26.62 -12.28 31.17
N ALA A 91 25.74 -11.38 30.73
CA ALA A 91 25.77 -9.90 30.86
C ALA A 91 24.55 -9.35 30.10
N SER A 92 23.44 -8.94 30.72
CA SER A 92 23.18 -7.73 31.52
C SER A 92 23.49 -6.40 30.82
N SER A 93 22.44 -5.71 30.36
CA SER A 93 22.32 -4.26 30.52
C SER A 93 20.84 -3.88 30.62
N GLU A 94 20.51 -3.28 31.77
CA GLU A 94 19.21 -2.82 32.22
C GLU A 94 18.66 -1.65 31.38
N GLY A 95 17.33 -1.53 31.33
CA GLY A 95 16.62 -0.39 30.76
C GLY A 95 15.13 -0.46 31.11
N SER A 96 14.77 0.01 32.31
CA SER A 96 13.39 0.10 32.79
C SER A 96 12.62 1.21 32.07
N ILE A 97 11.48 0.88 31.46
CA ILE A 97 10.51 1.85 30.91
C ILE A 97 9.27 1.91 31.81
N THR A 98 9.13 3.04 32.50
CA THR A 98 7.98 3.40 33.33
C THR A 98 6.79 3.77 32.45
N ILE A 99 5.68 3.03 32.56
CA ILE A 99 4.42 3.35 31.89
C ILE A 99 3.65 4.36 32.74
N VAL A 100 3.55 5.60 32.27
CA VAL A 100 2.65 6.62 32.85
C VAL A 100 1.30 6.56 32.13
N LYS A 101 0.25 6.18 32.87
CA LYS A 101 -1.16 6.33 32.50
C LYS A 101 -1.55 7.81 32.43
N PRO A 102 -2.36 8.25 31.46
CA PRO A 102 -3.31 9.33 31.68
C PRO A 102 -4.67 8.74 32.10
N SER A 103 -5.27 9.44 33.07
CA SER A 103 -6.55 9.12 33.68
C SER A 103 -7.73 9.56 32.81
N LYS A 104 -8.85 8.92 33.09
CA LYS A 104 -10.21 9.12 32.57
C LYS A 104 -10.78 10.45 33.10
N GLU A 105 -11.46 11.22 32.25
CA GLU A 105 -12.59 12.05 32.71
C GLU A 105 -13.64 12.24 31.60
N GLU A 106 -14.89 12.25 32.04
CA GLU A 106 -16.13 12.21 31.30
C GLU A 106 -16.83 13.58 31.44
N SER A 107 -17.63 13.94 30.43
CA SER A 107 -18.95 14.59 30.56
C SER A 107 -19.15 15.94 29.85
N SER A 108 -20.05 15.85 28.86
CA SER A 108 -21.20 16.71 28.52
C SER A 108 -21.06 18.23 28.27
N SER A 109 -21.59 18.66 27.11
CA SER A 109 -22.71 19.61 27.00
C SER A 109 -23.25 19.69 25.55
N LYS A 110 -24.57 19.66 25.41
CA LYS A 110 -25.42 19.90 24.22
C LYS A 110 -26.04 21.34 24.35
N PRO A 111 -26.36 22.11 23.28
CA PRO A 111 -27.71 22.18 22.63
C PRO A 111 -27.67 22.03 21.08
N GLU A 112 -28.64 21.40 20.40
CA GLU A 112 -29.87 21.97 19.74
C GLU A 112 -29.59 22.99 18.62
N SER A 113 -30.36 23.17 17.54
CA SER A 113 -31.42 22.47 16.79
C SER A 113 -31.78 23.43 15.63
N ASN A 114 -32.17 22.91 14.46
CA ASN A 114 -32.91 23.53 13.35
C ASN A 114 -32.44 24.86 12.70
N LYS A 115 -32.13 24.80 11.39
CA LYS A 115 -33.08 25.27 10.38
C LYS A 115 -32.84 24.70 8.98
N GLN A 116 -33.98 24.49 8.35
CA GLN A 116 -34.33 23.95 7.05
C GLN A 116 -34.29 25.05 5.99
N GLU A 117 -33.78 24.76 4.79
CA GLU A 117 -34.30 25.30 3.52
C GLU A 117 -33.64 24.59 2.30
N GLN A 118 -34.51 24.00 1.49
CA GLN A 118 -34.39 23.62 0.08
C GLN A 118 -35.74 24.05 -0.54
N PRO A 119 -35.95 24.11 -1.87
CA PRO A 119 -35.01 24.13 -3.00
C PRO A 119 -35.29 25.29 -3.97
N GLU A 120 -34.45 25.51 -4.99
CA GLU A 120 -34.95 26.05 -6.26
C GLU A 120 -34.49 25.17 -7.42
N GLU A 121 -35.48 24.70 -8.17
CA GLU A 121 -35.39 24.04 -9.47
C GLU A 121 -34.94 25.03 -10.54
N SER A 122 -34.14 24.56 -11.49
CA SER A 122 -34.30 24.90 -12.92
C SER A 122 -33.66 23.80 -13.77
N LYS A 123 -34.45 23.26 -14.69
CA LYS A 123 -34.18 22.22 -15.70
C LYS A 123 -34.58 22.83 -17.05
N PRO A 124 -34.24 22.27 -18.23
CA PRO A 124 -33.05 21.57 -18.73
C PRO A 124 -32.31 22.39 -19.82
N GLU A 125 -31.06 22.06 -20.10
CA GLU A 125 -30.38 22.48 -21.35
C GLU A 125 -30.42 21.32 -22.37
N GLU A 126 -30.82 21.65 -23.59
CA GLU A 126 -31.15 20.73 -24.69
C GLU A 126 -29.91 20.28 -25.48
N ALA A 127 -30.02 19.12 -26.14
CA ALA A 127 -28.98 18.40 -26.87
C ALA A 127 -28.83 18.90 -28.35
N PRO A 128 -27.90 18.33 -29.17
CA PRO A 128 -27.13 19.04 -30.22
C PRO A 128 -27.60 18.88 -31.68
N GLN A 129 -26.88 19.57 -32.60
CA GLN A 129 -26.68 19.41 -34.08
C GLN A 129 -27.34 20.46 -35.03
N PRO A 130 -26.89 20.60 -36.31
CA PRO A 130 -25.52 20.80 -36.84
C PRO A 130 -25.45 21.86 -37.99
N SER A 131 -24.24 22.07 -38.52
CA SER A 131 -23.90 22.58 -39.88
C SER A 131 -24.14 24.05 -40.23
N GLN A 132 -23.05 24.75 -40.59
CA GLN A 132 -22.82 25.22 -41.96
C GLN A 132 -21.35 25.65 -42.17
N LYS A 133 -20.69 25.00 -43.14
CA LYS A 133 -19.49 25.49 -43.87
C LYS A 133 -20.01 26.29 -45.08
N PRO A 134 -19.33 27.37 -45.52
CA PRO A 134 -18.33 27.30 -46.61
C PRO A 134 -17.01 28.01 -46.20
N GLU A 135 -15.80 27.48 -46.40
CA GLU A 135 -15.01 27.48 -47.66
C GLU A 135 -14.73 28.93 -48.13
N GLU A 136 -13.53 29.44 -48.42
CA GLU A 136 -12.12 29.04 -48.43
C GLU A 136 -11.40 30.34 -48.83
N ASN A 137 -10.35 30.79 -48.14
CA ASN A 137 -9.32 31.57 -48.83
C ASN A 137 -7.97 31.53 -48.10
N LYS A 138 -6.94 31.28 -48.91
CA LYS A 138 -5.53 31.08 -48.56
C LYS A 138 -4.91 32.35 -47.95
N GLN A 139 -4.07 32.18 -46.93
CA GLN A 139 -2.72 32.77 -46.97
C GLN A 139 -1.77 31.99 -46.05
N GLU A 140 -0.75 31.37 -46.65
CA GLU A 140 0.39 30.78 -45.96
C GLU A 140 1.18 31.87 -45.22
N LYS A 141 1.53 31.60 -43.97
CA LYS A 141 2.70 32.15 -43.30
C LYS A 141 3.35 31.03 -42.49
N PRO A 142 4.66 30.75 -42.65
CA PRO A 142 5.33 29.79 -41.78
C PRO A 142 5.40 30.40 -40.38
N ALA A 143 4.56 29.89 -39.48
CA ALA A 143 4.70 30.17 -38.06
C ALA A 143 5.89 29.34 -37.55
N GLU A 144 7.00 30.06 -37.43
CA GLU A 144 8.21 29.75 -36.70
C GLU A 144 7.98 28.74 -35.58
N ASN A 145 8.71 27.63 -35.67
CA ASN A 145 8.77 26.54 -34.73
C ASN A 145 9.16 27.10 -33.35
N GLN A 146 8.18 27.50 -32.55
CA GLN A 146 8.38 27.71 -31.12
C GLN A 146 8.62 26.32 -30.53
N GLN A 147 9.88 25.88 -30.57
CA GLN A 147 10.38 24.92 -29.61
C GLN A 147 10.09 25.51 -28.24
N GLN A 148 8.97 25.07 -27.67
CA GLN A 148 8.64 25.24 -26.28
C GLN A 148 9.81 24.64 -25.51
N THR A 149 10.76 25.47 -25.10
CA THR A 149 11.84 25.06 -24.21
C THR A 149 11.16 24.60 -22.93
N LYS A 150 11.01 23.29 -22.80
CA LYS A 150 10.49 22.63 -21.61
C LYS A 150 11.28 23.20 -20.43
N PRO A 151 10.63 23.70 -19.36
CA PRO A 151 11.36 24.19 -18.20
C PRO A 151 12.32 23.09 -17.76
N VAL A 152 13.61 23.43 -17.66
CA VAL A 152 14.60 22.52 -17.08
C VAL A 152 14.21 22.37 -15.62
N GLU A 153 13.50 21.28 -15.31
CA GLU A 153 13.07 20.95 -13.96
C GLU A 153 14.33 20.82 -13.11
N LYS A 154 14.48 21.69 -12.09
CA LYS A 154 15.60 21.58 -11.15
C LYS A 154 15.64 20.16 -10.58
N PRO A 155 16.83 19.55 -10.40
CA PRO A 155 16.92 18.22 -9.82
C PRO A 155 16.20 18.20 -8.47
N LYS A 156 15.16 17.36 -8.34
CA LYS A 156 14.50 17.16 -7.05
C LYS A 156 15.45 16.42 -6.12
N GLU A 157 15.60 16.94 -4.91
CA GLU A 157 16.37 16.26 -3.87
C GLU A 157 15.60 15.02 -3.40
N VAL A 158 16.31 13.90 -3.33
CA VAL A 158 15.76 12.60 -2.92
C VAL A 158 16.69 11.99 -1.88
N GLN A 159 16.12 11.20 -0.97
CA GLN A 159 16.87 10.58 0.11
C GLN A 159 17.03 9.09 -0.15
N TYR A 160 18.28 8.61 -0.17
CA TYR A 160 18.55 7.17 -0.15
C TYR A 160 18.25 6.60 1.24
N MET A 161 17.44 5.54 1.29
CA MET A 161 16.97 4.93 2.53
C MET A 161 17.81 3.69 2.86
N ASP A 162 19.05 3.91 3.29
CA ASP A 162 20.04 2.84 3.49
C ASP A 162 19.56 1.72 4.44
N SER A 163 19.11 2.07 5.65
CA SER A 163 18.62 1.09 6.63
C SER A 163 17.38 0.34 6.15
N MET A 164 16.48 1.03 5.44
CA MET A 164 15.29 0.41 4.86
C MET A 164 15.63 -0.52 3.71
N THR A 165 16.64 -0.17 2.91
CA THR A 165 17.15 -1.00 1.81
C THR A 165 17.75 -2.30 2.36
N GLN A 166 18.59 -2.22 3.38
CA GLN A 166 19.16 -3.40 4.04
C GLN A 166 18.07 -4.29 4.67
N GLN A 167 17.08 -3.69 5.35
CA GLN A 167 15.98 -4.44 5.93
C GLN A 167 15.10 -5.08 4.85
N LEU A 168 14.80 -4.37 3.75
CA LEU A 168 14.01 -4.92 2.65
C LEU A 168 14.72 -6.11 2.01
N TRP A 169 16.04 -6.03 1.79
CA TRP A 169 16.83 -7.15 1.27
C TRP A 169 16.79 -8.37 2.19
N SER A 170 16.90 -8.15 3.50
CA SER A 170 16.79 -9.19 4.51
C SER A 170 15.40 -9.83 4.52
N ASP A 171 14.33 -9.02 4.54
CA ASP A 171 12.94 -9.47 4.56
C ASP A 171 12.58 -10.26 3.29
N PHE A 172 13.06 -9.78 2.13
CA PHE A 172 12.89 -10.46 0.84
C PHE A 172 13.53 -11.86 0.85
N ASN A 173 14.77 -11.98 1.33
CA ASN A 173 15.44 -13.28 1.40
C ASN A 173 14.82 -14.20 2.45
N ALA A 174 14.40 -13.67 3.60
CA ALA A 174 13.65 -14.43 4.59
C ALA A 174 12.33 -14.95 4.01
N TYR A 175 11.66 -14.15 3.17
CA TYR A 175 10.45 -14.59 2.47
C TYR A 175 10.74 -15.72 1.49
N ARG A 176 11.80 -15.62 0.68
CA ARG A 176 12.24 -16.72 -0.20
C ARG A 176 12.50 -18.01 0.58
N GLN A 177 13.25 -17.91 1.68
CA GLN A 177 13.54 -19.06 2.55
C GLN A 177 12.28 -19.66 3.18
N SER A 178 11.31 -18.84 3.58
CA SER A 178 10.00 -19.31 4.08
C SER A 178 9.19 -20.10 3.05
N LYS A 179 9.52 -19.95 1.76
CA LYS A 179 8.94 -20.70 0.64
C LYS A 179 9.79 -21.89 0.19
N GLY A 180 10.84 -22.23 0.93
CA GLY A 180 11.76 -23.33 0.60
C GLY A 180 12.75 -22.99 -0.52
N LEU A 181 12.94 -21.71 -0.84
CA LEU A 181 13.89 -21.25 -1.84
C LEU A 181 15.20 -20.80 -1.20
N ASN A 182 16.27 -20.77 -1.99
CA ASN A 182 17.54 -20.22 -1.56
C ASN A 182 17.44 -18.69 -1.41
N ALA A 183 18.13 -18.16 -0.40
CA ALA A 183 18.43 -16.73 -0.34
C ALA A 183 19.33 -16.37 -1.53
N LEU A 184 19.08 -15.20 -2.12
CA LEU A 184 19.88 -14.64 -3.18
C LEU A 184 21.15 -14.02 -2.61
N LYS A 185 22.24 -14.12 -3.37
CA LYS A 185 23.47 -13.38 -3.07
C LYS A 185 23.30 -11.92 -3.47
N TRP A 186 23.80 -11.00 -2.65
CA TRP A 186 23.88 -9.61 -3.05
C TRP A 186 24.89 -9.46 -4.19
N SER A 187 24.50 -8.78 -5.26
CA SER A 187 25.34 -8.58 -6.45
C SER A 187 25.57 -7.09 -6.70
N ASN A 188 26.85 -6.70 -6.74
CA ASN A 188 27.24 -5.32 -7.08
C ASN A 188 26.88 -4.96 -8.53
N LYS A 189 26.74 -5.96 -9.41
CA LYS A 189 26.24 -5.82 -10.79
C LYS A 189 24.84 -5.21 -10.78
N TYR A 190 23.93 -5.81 -10.01
CA TYR A 190 22.55 -5.35 -9.89
C TYR A 190 22.42 -4.08 -9.03
N ALA A 191 23.21 -3.96 -7.97
CA ALA A 191 23.13 -2.83 -7.03
C ALA A 191 23.35 -1.46 -7.70
N GLY A 192 24.30 -1.36 -8.65
CA GLY A 192 24.52 -0.10 -9.37
C GLY A 192 23.31 0.31 -10.22
N TRP A 193 22.70 -0.68 -10.87
CA TRP A 193 21.53 -0.44 -11.73
C TRP A 193 20.26 -0.16 -10.91
N THR A 194 19.97 -0.96 -9.88
CA THR A 194 18.78 -0.78 -9.03
C THR A 194 18.80 0.57 -8.34
N LYS A 195 19.97 1.02 -7.89
CA LYS A 195 20.16 2.34 -7.29
C LYS A 195 19.85 3.45 -8.26
N THR A 196 20.42 3.40 -9.46
CA THR A 196 20.22 4.41 -10.50
C THR A 196 18.75 4.50 -10.92
N HIS A 197 18.11 3.35 -11.18
CA HIS A 197 16.73 3.29 -11.62
C HIS A 197 15.76 3.74 -10.51
N CYS A 198 15.99 3.30 -9.28
CA CYS A 198 15.17 3.70 -8.14
C CYS A 198 15.27 5.21 -7.85
N GLU A 199 16.49 5.76 -7.89
CA GLU A 199 16.73 7.19 -7.73
C GLU A 199 16.06 8.00 -8.85
N GLU A 200 16.13 7.53 -10.10
CA GLU A 200 15.46 8.17 -11.24
C GLU A 200 13.94 8.24 -11.04
N MET A 201 13.32 7.14 -10.63
CA MET A 201 11.88 7.12 -10.33
C MET A 201 11.52 8.11 -9.21
N ALA A 202 12.31 8.14 -8.14
CA ALA A 202 12.10 9.07 -7.03
C ALA A 202 12.25 10.54 -7.45
N LYS A 203 13.23 10.86 -8.30
CA LYS A 203 13.46 12.22 -8.83
C LYS A 203 12.32 12.66 -9.75
N LYS A 204 11.83 11.77 -10.60
CA LYS A 204 10.70 12.08 -11.50
C LYS A 204 9.43 12.30 -10.71
N ASN A 205 9.21 11.50 -9.67
CA ASN A 205 8.05 11.54 -8.80
C ASN A 205 6.71 11.43 -9.57
N LYS A 206 6.61 10.44 -10.47
CA LYS A 206 5.44 10.24 -11.36
C LYS A 206 4.92 8.79 -11.32
N GLY A 207 5.25 8.05 -10.27
CA GLY A 207 4.98 6.62 -10.16
C GLY A 207 6.14 5.74 -10.63
N SER A 208 6.05 4.46 -10.29
CA SER A 208 7.05 3.44 -10.66
C SER A 208 6.83 2.90 -12.07
N TYR A 209 7.93 2.54 -12.74
CA TYR A 209 7.88 1.88 -14.04
C TYR A 209 9.03 0.88 -14.19
N HIS A 210 8.79 -0.13 -15.01
CA HIS A 210 9.81 -1.07 -15.46
C HIS A 210 10.59 -0.48 -16.64
N THR A 211 11.87 -0.81 -16.75
CA THR A 211 12.70 -0.48 -17.94
C THR A 211 13.46 -1.70 -18.43
N ASN A 212 13.84 -1.76 -19.70
CA ASN A 212 14.63 -2.90 -20.17
C ASN A 212 15.98 -2.92 -19.48
N TYR A 213 16.25 -4.01 -18.77
CA TYR A 213 17.53 -4.29 -18.18
C TYR A 213 18.11 -5.54 -18.84
N PRO A 214 19.12 -5.42 -19.71
CA PRO A 214 19.55 -6.52 -20.58
C PRO A 214 20.12 -7.73 -19.84
N GLU A 215 20.56 -7.55 -18.60
CA GLU A 215 21.33 -8.55 -17.85
C GLU A 215 20.53 -9.18 -16.70
N GLY A 216 19.21 -8.98 -16.66
CA GLY A 216 18.35 -9.58 -15.65
C GLY A 216 16.91 -9.08 -15.62
N GLY A 217 16.20 -9.43 -14.54
CA GLY A 217 14.84 -9.02 -14.25
C GLY A 217 14.73 -7.88 -13.26
N GLN A 218 13.49 -7.39 -13.11
CA GLN A 218 13.17 -6.42 -12.06
C GLN A 218 11.75 -6.61 -11.53
N VAL A 219 11.54 -6.12 -10.31
CA VAL A 219 10.25 -5.64 -9.83
C VAL A 219 10.41 -4.24 -9.27
N THR A 220 9.43 -3.38 -9.51
CA THR A 220 9.46 -1.97 -9.09
C THR A 220 8.15 -1.60 -8.45
N GLY A 221 8.17 -0.63 -7.54
CA GLY A 221 6.96 -0.04 -6.99
C GLY A 221 7.20 1.34 -6.41
N SER A 222 6.09 2.01 -6.11
CA SER A 222 6.06 3.30 -5.44
C SER A 222 4.89 3.36 -4.48
N ASN A 223 5.03 4.10 -3.38
CA ASN A 223 3.97 4.26 -2.39
C ASN A 223 4.03 5.66 -1.76
N SER A 224 2.90 6.35 -1.69
CA SER A 224 2.79 7.72 -1.18
C SER A 224 2.73 7.81 0.36
N ASN A 225 2.65 6.68 1.07
CA ASN A 225 2.65 6.65 2.53
C ASN A 225 3.99 7.13 3.09
N LYS A 226 3.97 8.27 3.79
CA LYS A 226 5.16 8.92 4.36
C LYS A 226 5.87 8.09 5.45
N ASN A 227 5.16 7.14 6.05
CA ASN A 227 5.63 6.26 7.13
C ASN A 227 5.77 4.79 6.67
N LEU A 228 6.04 4.57 5.38
CA LEU A 228 6.26 3.23 4.84
C LEU A 228 7.43 2.52 5.54
N THR A 229 7.34 1.20 5.64
CA THR A 229 8.38 0.32 6.21
C THR A 229 8.85 -0.68 5.16
N ALA A 230 10.04 -1.28 5.37
CA ALA A 230 10.56 -2.36 4.52
C ALA A 230 9.57 -3.53 4.38
N SER A 231 8.99 -3.98 5.50
CA SER A 231 7.93 -5.00 5.49
C SER A 231 6.72 -4.54 4.68
N GLY A 232 6.30 -3.27 4.80
CA GLY A 232 5.23 -2.70 3.99
C GLY A 232 5.52 -2.70 2.48
N ILE A 233 6.78 -2.49 2.08
CA ILE A 233 7.23 -2.65 0.69
C ILE A 233 7.12 -4.11 0.25
N LEU A 234 7.66 -5.05 1.04
CA LEU A 234 7.60 -6.47 0.70
C LEU A 234 6.15 -6.97 0.58
N GLN A 235 5.23 -6.52 1.44
CA GLN A 235 3.81 -6.88 1.32
C GLN A 235 3.20 -6.39 0.01
N GLN A 236 3.58 -5.21 -0.51
CA GLN A 236 3.11 -4.76 -1.82
C GLN A 236 3.53 -5.70 -2.95
N PHE A 237 4.77 -6.19 -2.90
CA PHE A 237 5.20 -7.20 -3.87
C PHE A 237 4.46 -8.53 -3.70
N LYS A 238 4.25 -8.98 -2.46
CA LYS A 238 3.50 -10.22 -2.18
C LYS A 238 2.04 -10.17 -2.62
N ASN A 239 1.42 -9.00 -2.54
CA ASN A 239 0.01 -8.80 -2.91
C ASN A 239 -0.20 -8.70 -4.43
N SER A 240 0.85 -8.42 -5.21
CA SER A 240 0.80 -8.45 -6.67
C SER A 240 1.19 -9.84 -7.17
N PRO A 241 0.29 -10.63 -7.79
CA PRO A 241 0.61 -11.99 -8.24
C PRO A 241 1.82 -12.05 -9.18
N ALA A 242 1.93 -11.09 -10.11
CA ALA A 242 3.05 -11.03 -11.05
C ALA A 242 4.38 -10.72 -10.34
N HIS A 243 4.39 -9.72 -9.46
CA HIS A 243 5.62 -9.41 -8.70
C HIS A 243 5.98 -10.56 -7.76
N ASN A 244 4.99 -11.13 -7.06
CA ASN A 244 5.21 -12.22 -6.12
C ASN A 244 5.80 -13.46 -6.82
N ASN A 245 5.32 -13.79 -8.02
CA ASN A 245 5.88 -14.89 -8.81
C ASN A 245 7.34 -14.61 -9.21
N ASN A 246 7.65 -13.41 -9.69
CA ASN A 246 9.00 -13.06 -10.12
C ASN A 246 9.99 -13.11 -8.94
N ILE A 247 9.64 -12.54 -7.78
CA ILE A 247 10.54 -12.53 -6.62
C ILE A 247 10.70 -13.92 -5.98
N LEU A 248 9.82 -14.87 -6.31
CA LEU A 248 9.89 -16.27 -5.88
C LEU A 248 10.36 -17.21 -7.00
N ASP A 249 10.88 -16.68 -8.10
CA ASP A 249 11.44 -17.52 -9.13
C ASP A 249 12.63 -18.32 -8.54
N LYS A 250 12.59 -19.63 -8.78
CA LYS A 250 13.53 -20.60 -8.23
C LYS A 250 14.88 -20.56 -8.93
N GLU A 251 14.92 -19.99 -10.15
CA GLU A 251 16.14 -19.91 -10.96
C GLU A 251 17.03 -18.74 -10.54
N LEU A 252 16.49 -17.77 -9.80
CA LEU A 252 17.24 -16.65 -9.26
C LEU A 252 18.34 -17.12 -8.29
N THR A 253 19.55 -16.60 -8.47
CA THR A 253 20.72 -16.88 -7.62
C THR A 253 21.33 -15.63 -6.99
N GLU A 254 21.14 -14.46 -7.59
CA GLU A 254 21.70 -13.21 -7.12
C GLU A 254 20.83 -11.99 -7.46
N GLY A 255 21.02 -10.89 -6.74
CA GLY A 255 20.23 -9.68 -6.95
C GLY A 255 20.67 -8.53 -6.07
N ALA A 256 19.92 -7.44 -6.13
CA ALA A 256 20.05 -6.29 -5.25
C ALA A 256 18.70 -5.57 -5.14
N CYS A 257 18.57 -4.68 -4.15
CA CYS A 257 17.43 -3.78 -4.07
C CYS A 257 17.85 -2.39 -3.60
N ASP A 258 17.01 -1.40 -3.91
CA ASP A 258 17.20 -0.03 -3.45
C ASP A 258 15.86 0.60 -3.09
N VAL A 259 15.90 1.50 -2.10
CA VAL A 259 14.76 2.30 -1.67
C VAL A 259 15.16 3.77 -1.60
N TYR A 260 14.38 4.63 -2.25
CA TYR A 260 14.53 6.08 -2.21
C TYR A 260 13.24 6.73 -1.74
N LYS A 261 13.38 7.82 -0.98
CA LYS A 261 12.29 8.71 -0.61
C LYS A 261 12.33 9.97 -1.45
N SER A 262 11.24 10.29 -2.14
CA SER A 262 11.09 11.51 -2.92
C SER A 262 10.88 12.74 -2.02
N ALA A 263 11.06 13.93 -2.60
CA ALA A 263 10.91 15.21 -1.90
C ALA A 263 9.53 15.43 -1.25
N ASP A 264 8.47 14.82 -1.79
CA ASP A 264 7.10 14.88 -1.24
C ASP A 264 6.83 13.82 -0.15
N GLY A 265 7.82 12.98 0.13
CA GLY A 265 7.80 11.95 1.15
C GLY A 265 7.30 10.59 0.69
N GLY A 266 7.00 10.42 -0.60
CA GLY A 266 6.72 9.11 -1.21
C GLY A 266 7.97 8.23 -1.26
N TYR A 267 7.77 6.92 -1.33
CA TYR A 267 8.85 5.94 -1.44
C TYR A 267 8.81 5.27 -2.80
N TYR A 268 9.98 5.05 -3.36
CA TYR A 268 10.22 4.32 -4.59
C TYR A 268 11.18 3.18 -4.27
N PHE A 269 10.96 2.02 -4.88
CA PHE A 269 11.74 0.83 -4.57
C PHE A 269 11.87 -0.07 -5.78
N THR A 270 13.03 -0.70 -5.90
CA THR A 270 13.39 -1.60 -7.01
C THR A 270 14.10 -2.82 -6.44
N ILE A 271 13.77 -4.01 -6.93
CA ILE A 271 14.57 -5.23 -6.77
C ILE A 271 14.97 -5.69 -8.17
N GLY A 272 16.26 -5.91 -8.38
CA GLY A 272 16.82 -6.47 -9.63
C GLY A 272 17.52 -7.81 -9.35
N PHE A 273 17.46 -8.73 -10.29
CA PHE A 273 17.96 -10.11 -10.12
C PHE A 273 18.34 -10.75 -11.46
N ASP A 274 19.03 -11.88 -11.42
CA ASP A 274 19.46 -12.64 -12.58
C ASP A 274 18.30 -13.31 -13.34
N TYR A 275 18.28 -13.17 -14.67
CA TYR A 275 17.41 -13.89 -15.61
C TYR A 275 18.22 -14.25 -16.86
#